data_AF-A0A0D3LC91-F1
#
_entry.id   AF-A0A0D3LC91-F1
#
_cell.length_a   1.000
_cell.length_b   1.000
_cell.length_c   1.000
_cell.angle_alpha   90.00
_cell.angle_beta   90.00
_cell.angle_gamma   90.00
#
_symmetry.space_group_name_H-M   'P 1'
#
loop_
_entity.id
_entity.type
_entity.pdbx_description
1 polymer ?
#
loop_
_entity_poly.entity_id
_entity_poly.type
_entity_poly.pdbx_seq_one_letter_code
_entity_poly.pdbx_strand_id
1 'polypeptide(L)'
;MKSVLLFMFGLIIAIAIVVIGVWITNVVEAGSVIVISVLLVPVLGIYVYRQKEKSVGLGMLVIAPVLFLLLFVFYMVSLLH
;
A
#
# COMPACT_ATOMS: atom_id res chain seq x y z
N MET A 1 -9.97 13.80 17.96
CA MET A 1 -10.76 13.02 16.97
C MET A 1 -10.31 13.21 15.53
N LYS A 2 -10.13 14.45 15.03
CA LYS A 2 -9.72 14.71 13.63
C LYS A 2 -8.47 13.93 13.18
N SER A 3 -7.44 13.86 14.01
CA SER A 3 -6.19 13.13 13.69
C SER A 3 -6.37 11.62 13.56
N VAL A 4 -7.29 11.03 14.34
CA VAL A 4 -7.59 9.58 14.26
C VAL A 4 -8.31 9.25 12.96
N LEU A 5 -9.26 10.10 12.54
CA LEU A 5 -9.94 9.95 11.25
C LEU A 5 -8.96 10.06 10.07
N LEU A 6 -8.04 11.02 10.11
CA LEU A 6 -7.01 11.18 9.09
C LEU A 6 -6.05 9.99 9.04
N PHE A 7 -5.70 9.42 10.21
CA PHE A 7 -4.91 8.20 10.27
C PHE A 7 -5.62 7.01 9.62
N MET A 8 -6.89 6.78 9.97
CA MET A 8 -7.71 5.73 9.35
C MET A 8 -7.87 5.94 7.84
N PHE A 9 -8.00 7.20 7.41
CA PHE A 9 -8.04 7.55 5.99
C PHE A 9 -6.74 7.16 5.27
N GLY A 10 -5.58 7.38 5.90
CA GLY A 10 -4.29 6.92 5.38
C GLY A 10 -4.21 5.40 5.21
N LEU A 11 -4.75 4.64 6.17
CA LEU A 11 -4.83 3.17 6.05
C LEU A 11 -5.69 2.74 4.86
N ILE A 12 -6.86 3.36 4.68
CA ILE A 12 -7.78 3.05 3.58
C ILE A 12 -7.14 3.36 2.23
N ILE A 13 -6.46 4.51 2.09
CA ILE A 13 -5.74 4.87 0.86
C ILE A 13 -4.67 3.82 0.53
N ALA A 14 -3.86 3.41 1.51
CA ALA A 14 -2.82 2.42 1.31
C ALA A 14 -3.39 1.08 0.81
N ILE A 15 -4.48 0.60 1.42
CA ILE A 15 -5.17 -0.62 0.98
C ILE A 15 -5.73 -0.45 -0.44
N ALA A 16 -6.38 0.68 -0.73
CA ALA A 16 -6.95 0.94 -2.05
C ALA A 16 -5.89 0.91 -3.17
N ILE A 17 -4.70 1.48 -2.93
CA ILE A 17 -3.58 1.44 -3.88
C ILE A 17 -3.18 0.00 -4.21
N VAL A 18 -3.07 -0.86 -3.18
CA VAL A 18 -2.69 -2.27 -3.38
C VAL A 18 -3.80 -3.06 -4.07
N VAL A 19 -5.07 -2.85 -3.69
CA VAL A 19 -6.22 -3.50 -4.35
C VAL A 19 -6.29 -3.14 -5.84
N ILE A 20 -6.08 -1.87 -6.18
CA ILE A 20 -5.99 -1.42 -7.58
C ILE A 20 -4.81 -2.11 -8.28
N GLY A 21 -3.65 -2.21 -7.61
CA GLY A 21 -2.48 -2.92 -8.13
C GLY A 21 -2.76 -4.39 -8.45
N VAL A 22 -3.45 -5.11 -7.56
CA VAL A 22 -3.90 -6.50 -7.78
C VAL A 22 -4.84 -6.58 -8.98
N TRP A 23 -5.83 -5.69 -9.04
CA TRP A 23 -6.79 -5.67 -10.14
C TRP A 23 -6.11 -5.44 -11.50
N ILE A 24 -5.20 -4.47 -11.59
CA ILE A 24 -4.44 -4.21 -12.81
C ILE A 24 -3.55 -5.41 -13.14
N THR A 25 -2.85 -5.99 -12.16
CA THR A 25 -2.01 -7.18 -12.35
C THR A 25 -2.79 -8.31 -13.03
N ASN A 26 -4.05 -8.54 -12.64
CA ASN A 26 -4.92 -9.55 -13.26
C ASN A 26 -5.35 -9.20 -14.69
N VAL A 27 -5.42 -7.91 -15.05
CA VAL A 27 -5.84 -7.45 -16.39
C VAL A 27 -4.69 -7.46 -17.39
N VAL A 28 -3.47 -7.09 -16.96
CA VAL A 28 -2.28 -7.04 -17.84
C VAL A 28 -1.36 -8.25 -17.68
N GLU A 29 -1.72 -9.23 -16.85
CA GLU A 29 -0.92 -10.44 -16.56
C GLU A 29 0.53 -10.12 -16.12
N ALA A 30 0.72 -8.95 -15.50
CA ALA A 30 2.03 -8.40 -15.17
C ALA A 30 2.22 -8.31 -13.66
N GLY A 31 2.84 -9.33 -13.06
CA GLY A 31 3.13 -9.41 -11.62
C GLY A 31 4.00 -8.27 -11.07
N SER A 32 4.70 -7.53 -11.92
CA SER A 32 5.44 -6.33 -11.51
C SER A 32 4.53 -5.20 -11.02
N VAL A 33 3.27 -5.14 -11.47
CA VAL A 33 2.34 -4.07 -11.09
C VAL A 33 2.01 -4.12 -9.61
N ILE A 34 1.74 -5.30 -9.04
CA ILE A 34 1.47 -5.44 -7.60
C ILE A 34 2.69 -5.03 -6.76
N VAL A 35 3.91 -5.36 -7.21
CA VAL A 35 5.15 -4.98 -6.55
C VAL A 35 5.31 -3.46 -6.54
N ILE A 36 5.08 -2.81 -7.69
CA ILE A 36 5.12 -1.34 -7.81
C ILE A 36 4.08 -0.70 -6.89
N SER A 37 2.84 -1.19 -6.87
CA SER A 37 1.77 -0.66 -6.01
C SER A 37 2.12 -0.75 -4.52
N VAL A 38 2.68 -1.87 -4.07
CA VAL A 38 3.10 -2.04 -2.66
C VAL A 38 4.27 -1.12 -2.31
N LEU A 39 5.26 -0.97 -3.20
CA LEU A 39 6.39 -0.04 -3.01
C LEU A 39 5.96 1.43 -3.06
N LEU A 40 4.90 1.74 -3.79
CA LEU A 40 4.35 3.10 -3.89
C LEU A 40 3.79 3.60 -2.55
N VAL A 41 3.22 2.70 -1.73
CA VAL A 41 2.60 3.05 -0.44
C VAL A 41 3.56 3.75 0.52
N PRO A 42 4.75 3.21 0.87
CA PRO A 42 5.68 3.91 1.75
C PRO A 42 6.23 5.19 1.13
N VAL A 43 6.43 5.23 -0.20
CA VAL A 43 6.91 6.44 -0.90
C VAL A 43 5.88 7.58 -0.76
N LEU A 44 4.61 7.30 -1.06
CA LEU A 44 3.52 8.26 -0.86
C LEU A 44 3.29 8.57 0.61
N GLY A 45 3.43 7.59 1.50
CA GLY A 45 3.34 7.78 2.94
C GLY A 45 4.38 8.78 3.46
N ILE A 46 5.65 8.66 3.03
CA ILE A 46 6.72 9.62 3.36
C ILE A 46 6.40 11.00 2.78
N TYR A 47 5.96 11.05 1.50
CA TYR A 47 5.62 12.31 0.86
C TYR A 47 4.50 13.03 1.62
N VAL A 48 3.39 12.35 1.91
CA VAL A 48 2.24 12.91 2.65
C VAL A 48 2.63 13.27 4.08
N TYR A 49 3.48 12.46 4.73
CA TYR A 49 3.97 12.73 6.09
C TYR A 49 4.81 14.00 6.16
N ARG A 50 5.60 14.30 5.12
CA ARG A 50 6.40 15.53 5.04
C ARG A 50 5.54 16.78 4.77
N GLN A 51 4.32 16.60 4.30
CA GLN A 51 3.37 17.69 4.06
C GLN A 51 2.55 18.01 5.33
N LYS A 52 1.50 18.82 5.18
CA LYS A 52 0.63 19.24 6.31
C LYS A 52 -0.18 18.09 6.93
N GLU A 53 -0.39 17.00 6.21
CA GLU A 53 -1.26 15.88 6.61
C GLU A 53 -0.49 14.70 7.23
N LYS A 54 0.30 14.98 8.28
CA LYS A 54 1.17 14.00 8.96
C LYS A 54 0.44 12.72 9.38
N SER A 55 -0.81 12.84 9.84
CA SER A 55 -1.59 11.70 10.33
C SER A 55 -1.94 10.71 9.22
N VAL A 56 -2.23 11.21 8.01
CA VAL A 56 -2.52 10.38 6.82
C VAL A 56 -1.27 9.62 6.41
N GLY A 57 -0.13 10.32 6.30
CA GLY A 57 1.15 9.71 5.97
C GLY A 57 1.58 8.63 6.97
N LEU A 58 1.39 8.88 8.27
CA LEU A 58 1.62 7.90 9.33
C LEU A 58 0.76 6.64 9.15
N GLY A 59 -0.53 6.80 8.82
CA GLY A 59 -1.41 5.67 8.52
C GLY A 59 -0.86 4.80 7.40
N MET A 60 -0.45 5.41 6.28
CA MET A 60 0.13 4.70 5.15
C MET A 60 1.43 3.97 5.52
N LEU A 61 2.28 4.57 6.34
CA LEU A 61 3.56 3.99 6.74
C LEU A 61 3.40 2.83 7.73
N VAL A 62 2.46 2.93 8.66
CA VAL A 62 2.23 1.89 9.68
C VAL A 62 1.73 0.58 9.04
N ILE A 63 0.93 0.65 7.98
CA ILE A 63 0.42 -0.55 7.30
C ILE A 63 1.41 -1.12 6.28
N ALA A 64 2.42 -0.35 5.84
CA ALA A 64 3.37 -0.79 4.82
C ALA A 64 4.08 -2.13 5.15
N PRO A 65 4.56 -2.40 6.38
CA PRO A 65 5.14 -3.70 6.73
C PRO A 65 4.18 -4.88 6.53
N VAL A 66 2.90 -4.70 6.83
CA VAL A 66 1.87 -5.72 6.62
C VAL A 66 1.67 -5.96 5.12
N LEU A 67 1.64 -4.90 4.31
CA LEU A 67 1.55 -5.01 2.85
C LEU A 67 2.77 -5.71 2.24
N PHE A 68 3.98 -5.46 2.74
CA PHE A 68 5.18 -6.17 2.31
C PHE A 68 5.13 -7.66 2.65
N LEU A 69 4.63 -8.00 3.83
CA LEU A 69 4.46 -9.40 4.23
C LEU A 69 3.44 -10.12 3.34
N LEU A 70 2.33 -9.47 3.01
CA LEU A 70 1.35 -9.99 2.06
C LEU A 70 1.93 -10.15 0.65
N LEU A 71 2.71 -9.18 0.17
CA LEU A 71 3.40 -9.29 -1.11
C LEU A 71 4.38 -10.47 -1.14
N PHE A 72 5.13 -10.67 -0.05
CA PHE A 72 6.05 -11.80 0.07
C PHE A 72 5.31 -13.14 0.01
N VAL A 73 4.19 -13.27 0.73
CA VAL A 73 3.34 -14.47 0.66
C VAL A 73 2.80 -14.67 -0.75
N PHE A 74 2.31 -13.61 -1.40
CA PHE A 74 1.82 -13.67 -2.77
C PHE A 74 2.91 -14.13 -3.75
N TYR A 75 4.12 -13.60 -3.61
CA TYR A 75 5.27 -14.01 -4.42
C TYR A 75 5.60 -15.50 -4.24
N MET A 76 5.68 -15.99 -3.00
CA MET A 76 5.94 -17.40 -2.73
C MET A 76 4.86 -18.32 -3.31
N VAL A 77 3.58 -17.92 -3.23
CA VAL A 77 2.46 -18.68 -3.82
C VAL A 77 2.52 -18.67 -5.35
N SER A 78 2.94 -17.56 -5.96
CA SER A 78 3.09 -17.45 -7.42
C SER A 78 4.24 -18.28 -7.98
N LEU A 79 5.24 -18.62 -7.17
CA LEU A 79 6.32 -19.55 -7.57
C LEU A 79 5.90 -21.03 -7.49
N LEU A 80 4.83 -21.34 -6.75
CA LEU A 80 4.34 -22.70 -6.57
C LEU A 80 3.30 -23.13 -7.61
N HIS A 81 2.73 -22.17 -8.36
CA HIS A 81 1.80 -22.40 -9.46
C HIS A 81 2.52 -22.21 -10.79
#